data_AF-A0A6G8CHJ0-F1
#
_entry.id   AF-A0A6G8CHJ0-F1
#
_cell.length_a   1.000
_cell.length_b   1.000
_cell.length_c   1.000
_cell.angle_alpha   90.00
_cell.angle_beta   90.00
_cell.angle_gamma   90.00
#
_symmetry.space_group_name_H-M   'P 1'
#
loop_
_entity.id
_entity.type
_entity.pdbx_description
1 polymer ?
#
loop_
_entity_poly.entity_id
_entity_poly.type
_entity_poly.pdbx_seq_one_letter_code
_entity_poly.pdbx_strand_id
1 'polypeptide(L)'
;MNQHLYLFLESFLNKHSKKQWLDQVNRAKPSDNLLRGMDALPREFDERYCVKLAKGSKQQDIAFVNQALARYKLTTCYVLSAYAPLHEQTMTISEALDTIVGDSSTTLISFIAGKVAYFEGHSPGDRYLCIREV
;
A
#
# COMPACT_ATOMS: atom_id res chain seq x y z
N MET A 1 -7.22 1.29 -15.97
CA MET A 1 -5.89 1.09 -15.36
C MET A 1 -5.89 1.77 -14.00
N ASN A 2 -5.62 1.04 -12.93
CA ASN A 2 -5.63 1.62 -11.59
C ASN A 2 -4.37 2.47 -11.37
N GLN A 3 -4.53 3.79 -11.43
CA GLN A 3 -3.41 4.75 -11.37
C GLN A 3 -2.64 4.68 -10.04
N HIS A 4 -3.33 4.44 -8.93
CA HIS A 4 -2.70 4.34 -7.61
C HIS A 4 -1.79 3.12 -7.51
N LEU A 5 -2.25 1.95 -7.99
CA LEU A 5 -1.43 0.75 -8.04
C LEU A 5 -0.24 0.91 -8.98
N TYR A 6 -0.46 1.44 -10.18
CA TYR A 6 0.60 1.66 -11.16
C TYR A 6 1.73 2.54 -10.58
N LEU A 7 1.36 3.70 -10.04
CA LEU A 7 2.33 4.65 -9.48
C LEU A 7 3.01 4.10 -8.22
N PHE A 8 2.32 3.29 -7.42
CA PHE A 8 2.93 2.59 -6.30
C PHE A 8 4.05 1.66 -6.79
N LEU A 9 3.76 0.79 -7.76
CA LEU A 9 4.72 -0.17 -8.29
C LEU A 9 5.91 0.53 -8.96
N GLU A 10 5.64 1.60 -9.70
CA GLU A 10 6.67 2.43 -10.33
C GLU A 10 7.59 3.09 -9.30
N SER A 11 7.04 3.58 -8.20
CA SER A 11 7.81 4.33 -7.20
C SER A 11 8.58 3.45 -6.23
N PHE A 12 8.01 2.30 -5.83
CA PHE A 12 8.44 1.58 -4.64
C PHE A 12 8.99 0.18 -4.88
N LEU A 13 8.94 -0.34 -6.11
CA LEU A 13 9.61 -1.59 -6.44
C LEU A 13 11.08 -1.39 -6.83
N ASN A 14 11.88 -2.41 -6.52
CA ASN A 14 13.25 -2.54 -7.00
C ASN A 14 13.29 -2.57 -8.54
N LYS A 15 14.47 -2.27 -9.11
CA LYS A 15 14.61 -2.15 -10.58
C LYS A 15 14.38 -3.47 -11.33
N HIS A 16 14.59 -4.61 -10.69
CA HIS A 16 14.57 -5.92 -11.34
C HIS A 16 13.15 -6.44 -11.57
N SER A 17 12.25 -6.27 -10.59
CA SER A 17 10.88 -6.79 -10.66
C SER A 17 9.86 -5.78 -11.19
N LYS A 18 10.18 -4.49 -11.13
CA LYS A 18 9.28 -3.40 -11.56
C LYS A 18 8.66 -3.60 -12.94
N LYS A 19 9.48 -3.93 -13.94
CA LYS A 19 9.00 -4.08 -15.33
C LYS A 19 7.91 -5.15 -15.43
N GLN A 20 8.13 -6.30 -14.81
CA GLN A 20 7.20 -7.42 -14.84
C GLN A 20 5.85 -7.05 -14.20
N TRP A 21 5.89 -6.39 -13.05
CA TRP A 21 4.68 -5.96 -12.36
C TRP A 21 3.90 -4.88 -13.13
N LEU A 22 4.60 -3.90 -13.71
CA LEU A 22 3.96 -2.89 -14.55
C LEU A 22 3.33 -3.51 -15.82
N ASP A 23 4.00 -4.46 -16.46
CA ASP A 23 3.45 -5.19 -17.60
C ASP A 23 2.18 -5.97 -17.22
N GLN A 24 2.15 -6.57 -16.02
CA GLN A 24 0.95 -7.25 -15.52
C GLN A 24 -0.21 -6.28 -15.29
N VAL A 25 0.04 -5.13 -14.66
CA VAL A 25 -0.99 -4.09 -14.45
C VAL A 25 -1.52 -3.54 -15.79
N ASN A 26 -0.64 -3.33 -16.76
CA ASN A 26 -1.01 -2.81 -18.08
C ASN A 26 -1.87 -3.79 -18.89
N ARG A 27 -1.75 -5.09 -18.64
CA ARG A 27 -2.51 -6.15 -19.33
C ARG A 27 -3.80 -6.55 -18.59
N ALA A 28 -3.96 -6.11 -17.34
CA ALA A 28 -5.11 -6.45 -16.51
C ALA A 28 -6.40 -5.80 -17.04
N LYS A 29 -7.51 -6.52 -16.92
CA LYS A 29 -8.83 -5.97 -17.23
C LYS A 29 -9.28 -5.05 -16.10
N PRO A 30 -10.17 -4.08 -16.35
CA PRO A 30 -10.69 -3.20 -15.30
C PRO A 30 -11.39 -3.93 -14.14
N SER A 31 -11.92 -5.13 -14.38
CA SER A 31 -12.59 -5.95 -13.36
C SER A 31 -11.62 -6.75 -12.48
N ASP A 32 -10.33 -6.78 -12.81
CA ASP A 32 -9.38 -7.67 -12.15
C ASP A 32 -8.85 -7.04 -10.86
N ASN A 33 -9.13 -7.68 -9.73
CA ASN A 33 -8.51 -7.32 -8.46
C ASN A 33 -7.11 -7.97 -8.36
N LEU A 34 -6.10 -7.22 -8.81
CA LEU A 34 -4.72 -7.70 -8.86
C LEU A 34 -4.10 -7.95 -7.48
N LEU A 35 -4.62 -7.33 -6.42
CA LEU A 35 -4.08 -7.48 -5.06
C LEU A 35 -4.23 -8.92 -4.54
N ARG A 36 -5.19 -9.69 -5.06
CA ARG A 36 -5.38 -11.12 -4.72
C ARG A 36 -4.22 -12.04 -5.11
N GLY A 37 -3.30 -11.58 -5.96
CA GLY A 37 -2.11 -12.34 -6.39
C GLY A 37 -0.78 -11.70 -6.00
N MET A 38 -0.81 -10.69 -5.12
CA MET A 38 0.35 -9.84 -4.80
C MET A 38 0.99 -10.16 -3.43
N ASP A 39 0.78 -11.35 -2.87
CA ASP A 39 1.30 -11.69 -1.53
C ASP A 39 2.83 -11.69 -1.45
N ALA A 40 3.51 -11.90 -2.57
CA ALA A 40 4.98 -11.85 -2.66
C ALA A 40 5.52 -10.43 -2.87
N LEU A 41 4.66 -9.43 -3.12
CA LEU A 41 5.06 -8.07 -3.48
C LEU A 41 6.02 -7.41 -2.46
N PRO A 42 5.88 -7.60 -1.12
CA PRO A 42 6.82 -7.02 -0.16
C PRO A 42 8.28 -7.38 -0.36
N ARG A 43 8.56 -8.56 -0.92
CA ARG A 43 9.94 -9.03 -1.18
C ARG A 43 10.63 -8.22 -2.28
N GLU A 44 9.83 -7.51 -3.05
CA GLU A 44 10.25 -6.74 -4.21
C GLU A 44 10.36 -5.24 -3.94
N PHE A 45 10.06 -4.80 -2.72
CA PHE A 45 10.13 -3.40 -2.32
C PHE A 45 11.58 -2.88 -2.35
N ASP A 46 11.73 -1.62 -2.74
CA ASP A 46 12.98 -0.87 -2.63
C ASP A 46 13.12 -0.38 -1.18
N GLU A 47 14.01 -1.02 -0.43
CA GLU A 47 14.25 -0.75 1.00
C GLU A 47 14.66 0.70 1.30
N ARG A 48 15.11 1.45 0.30
CA ARG A 48 15.44 2.88 0.43
C ARG A 48 14.19 3.74 0.65
N TYR A 49 13.03 3.26 0.20
CA TYR A 49 11.77 3.99 0.24
C TYR A 49 10.69 3.29 1.05
N CYS A 50 10.78 1.97 1.24
CA CYS A 50 9.81 1.20 2.01
C CYS A 50 10.44 0.66 3.30
N VAL A 51 9.93 1.16 4.42
CA VAL A 51 10.36 0.75 5.76
C VAL A 51 9.36 -0.27 6.30
N LYS A 52 9.85 -1.44 6.69
CA LYS A 52 9.05 -2.44 7.41
C LYS A 52 8.75 -1.93 8.82
N LEU A 53 7.48 -1.97 9.23
CA LEU A 53 7.10 -1.62 10.59
C LEU A 53 7.63 -2.67 11.56
N ALA A 54 8.10 -2.22 12.72
CA ALA A 54 8.45 -3.12 13.81
C ALA A 54 7.20 -3.88 14.28
N LYS A 55 7.38 -5.06 14.86
CA LYS A 55 6.26 -5.79 15.48
C LYS A 55 5.71 -4.96 16.64
N GLY A 56 4.47 -4.50 16.50
CA GLY A 56 3.77 -3.69 17.50
C GLY A 56 2.28 -4.02 17.56
N SER A 57 1.59 -3.33 18.46
CA SER A 57 0.12 -3.33 18.48
C SER A 57 -0.44 -2.53 17.30
N LYS A 58 -1.71 -2.80 16.94
CA LYS A 58 -2.44 -2.02 15.93
C LYS A 58 -2.33 -0.51 16.20
N GLN A 59 -2.48 -0.09 17.46
CA GLN A 59 -2.42 1.32 17.84
C GLN A 59 -1.03 1.92 17.64
N GLN A 60 0.04 1.16 17.88
CA GLN A 60 1.41 1.61 17.63
C GLN A 60 1.66 1.81 16.14
N ASP A 61 1.19 0.88 15.31
CA ASP A 61 1.33 0.98 13.85
C ASP A 61 0.54 2.17 13.30
N ILE A 62 -0.71 2.34 13.74
CA ILE A 62 -1.54 3.50 13.37
C ILE A 62 -0.88 4.81 13.80
N ALA A 63 -0.35 4.88 15.03
CA ALA A 63 0.34 6.08 15.52
C ALA A 63 1.58 6.41 14.69
N PHE A 64 2.38 5.39 14.35
CA PHE A 64 3.56 5.54 13.50
C PHE A 64 3.20 6.10 12.11
N VAL A 65 2.17 5.52 11.46
CA VAL A 65 1.71 6.01 10.16
C VAL A 65 1.17 7.44 10.27
N ASN A 66 0.34 7.75 11.26
CA ASN A 66 -0.18 9.10 11.47
C ASN A 66 0.94 10.14 11.70
N GLN A 67 1.97 9.79 12.47
CA GLN A 67 3.13 10.65 12.69
C GLN A 67 3.85 10.96 11.38
N ALA A 68 4.04 9.97 10.52
CA ALA A 68 4.66 10.16 9.21
C ALA A 68 3.79 11.00 8.26
N LEU A 69 2.47 10.93 8.41
CA LEU A 69 1.52 11.68 7.57
C LEU A 69 1.27 13.12 8.03
N ALA A 70 1.60 13.45 9.28
CA ALA A 70 1.26 14.72 9.92
C ALA A 70 1.66 15.97 9.10
N ARG A 71 2.77 15.89 8.36
CA ARG A 71 3.27 16.99 7.52
C ARG A 71 2.45 17.27 6.25
N TYR A 72 1.67 16.30 5.76
CA TYR A 72 0.99 16.42 4.46
C TYR A 72 -0.43 17.01 4.57
N LYS A 73 -0.97 17.18 5.78
CA LYS A 73 -2.33 17.72 6.02
C LYS A 73 -3.43 17.02 5.21
N LEU A 74 -3.28 15.72 4.99
CA LEU A 74 -4.24 14.89 4.25
C LEU A 74 -5.39 14.48 5.16
N THR A 75 -6.58 14.33 4.59
CA THR A 75 -7.78 13.85 5.31
C THR A 75 -8.32 12.54 4.73
N THR A 76 -8.09 12.29 3.45
CA THR A 76 -8.56 11.10 2.73
C THR A 76 -7.41 10.34 2.08
N CYS A 77 -7.68 9.09 1.73
CA CYS A 77 -6.77 8.20 1.03
C CYS A 77 -7.53 7.27 0.09
N TYR A 78 -6.80 6.57 -0.78
CA TYR A 78 -7.35 5.58 -1.69
C TYR A 78 -6.89 4.17 -1.28
N VAL A 79 -7.83 3.24 -1.18
CA VAL A 79 -7.61 1.88 -0.69
C VAL A 79 -7.77 0.88 -1.83
N LEU A 80 -6.80 -0.02 -1.94
CA LEU A 80 -6.79 -1.17 -2.83
C LEU A 80 -6.59 -2.43 -2.00
N SER A 81 -7.64 -3.23 -1.82
CA SER A 81 -7.58 -4.46 -1.03
C SER A 81 -7.86 -5.70 -1.85
N ALA A 82 -7.26 -6.83 -1.51
CA ALA A 82 -7.68 -8.15 -1.99
C ALA A 82 -9.11 -8.49 -1.53
N TYR A 83 -9.56 -7.90 -0.40
CA TYR A 83 -10.93 -8.01 0.09
C TYR A 83 -11.86 -7.07 -0.71
N ALA A 84 -12.81 -7.68 -1.43
CA ALA A 84 -13.63 -6.96 -2.41
C ALA A 84 -14.40 -5.75 -1.85
N PRO A 85 -15.00 -5.80 -0.64
CA PRO A 85 -15.70 -4.64 -0.07
C PRO A 85 -14.81 -3.42 0.21
N LEU A 86 -13.49 -3.61 0.32
CA LEU A 86 -12.51 -2.53 0.54
C LEU A 86 -11.69 -2.21 -0.72
N HIS A 87 -11.95 -2.87 -1.84
CA HIS A 87 -11.22 -2.64 -3.08
C HIS A 87 -11.70 -1.37 -3.78
N GLU A 88 -10.75 -0.54 -4.21
CA GLU A 88 -10.98 0.70 -4.96
C GLU A 88 -11.88 1.72 -4.25
N GLN A 89 -11.64 1.90 -2.94
CA GLN A 89 -12.42 2.80 -2.10
C GLN A 89 -11.65 4.10 -1.79
N THR A 90 -12.36 5.23 -1.75
CA THR A 90 -11.85 6.47 -1.14
C THR A 90 -12.51 6.62 0.23
N MET A 91 -11.71 6.79 1.27
CA MET A 91 -12.21 6.95 2.64
C MET A 91 -11.30 7.86 3.46
N THR A 92 -11.72 8.22 4.67
CA THR A 92 -10.85 9.01 5.55
C THR A 92 -9.64 8.18 5.97
N ILE A 93 -8.52 8.86 6.24
CA ILE A 93 -7.30 8.17 6.71
C ILE A 93 -7.57 7.41 8.02
N SER A 94 -8.37 7.98 8.90
CA SER A 94 -8.72 7.35 10.17
C SER A 94 -9.50 6.04 9.97
N GLU A 95 -10.52 6.05 9.11
CA GLU A 95 -11.31 4.85 8.79
C GLU A 95 -10.46 3.79 8.11
N ALA A 96 -9.62 4.17 7.14
CA ALA A 96 -8.74 3.23 6.44
C ALA A 96 -7.78 2.54 7.41
N LEU A 97 -7.09 3.32 8.26
CA LEU A 97 -6.13 2.77 9.21
C LEU A 97 -6.80 1.88 10.26
N ASP A 98 -7.97 2.26 10.77
CA ASP A 98 -8.68 1.41 11.72
C ASP A 98 -9.24 0.13 11.06
N THR A 99 -9.68 0.20 9.80
CA THR A 99 -10.23 -0.99 9.13
C THR A 99 -9.15 -1.97 8.69
N ILE A 100 -8.01 -1.47 8.21
CA ILE A 100 -7.04 -2.28 7.45
C ILE A 100 -5.89 -2.76 8.34
N VAL A 101 -5.41 -1.93 9.27
CA VAL A 101 -4.20 -2.25 10.03
C VAL A 101 -4.47 -3.46 10.92
N GLY A 102 -3.77 -4.56 10.63
CA GLY A 102 -3.90 -5.83 11.34
C GLY A 102 -4.92 -6.81 10.77
N ASP A 103 -5.62 -6.46 9.70
CA ASP A 103 -6.63 -7.33 9.05
C ASP A 103 -5.99 -8.50 8.27
N SER A 104 -4.68 -8.47 8.01
CA SER A 104 -3.95 -9.54 7.30
C SER A 104 -4.49 -9.85 5.88
N SER A 105 -5.18 -8.88 5.29
CA SER A 105 -5.62 -8.88 3.89
C SER A 105 -4.67 -8.02 3.08
N THR A 106 -4.12 -8.57 1.98
CA THR A 106 -3.20 -7.84 1.10
C THR A 106 -3.85 -6.54 0.62
N THR A 107 -3.37 -5.41 1.16
CA THR A 107 -4.01 -4.11 1.03
C THR A 107 -2.98 -2.99 0.89
N LEU A 108 -3.21 -2.10 -0.06
CA LEU A 108 -2.47 -0.87 -0.29
C LEU A 108 -3.36 0.33 0.08
N ILE A 109 -2.90 1.14 1.01
CA ILE A 109 -3.44 2.47 1.29
C ILE A 109 -2.54 3.49 0.63
N SER A 110 -3.01 4.11 -0.45
CA SER A 110 -2.32 5.20 -1.13
C SER A 110 -2.77 6.54 -0.55
N PHE A 111 -1.90 7.18 0.24
CA PHE A 111 -2.13 8.54 0.75
C PHE A 111 -1.83 9.59 -0.30
N ILE A 112 -0.71 9.43 -1.02
CA ILE A 112 -0.33 10.27 -2.17
C ILE A 112 0.20 9.33 -3.25
N ALA A 113 -0.46 9.28 -4.40
CA ALA A 113 -0.13 8.34 -5.46
C ALA A 113 1.35 8.46 -5.87
N GLY A 114 2.07 7.33 -5.80
CA GLY A 114 3.50 7.25 -6.11
C GLY A 114 4.46 7.95 -5.14
N LYS A 115 3.97 8.49 -4.01
CA LYS A 115 4.81 9.23 -3.05
C LYS A 115 4.70 8.75 -1.62
N VAL A 116 3.49 8.42 -1.15
CA VAL A 116 3.27 8.01 0.23
C VAL A 116 2.19 6.93 0.28
N ALA A 117 2.55 5.77 0.82
CA ALA A 117 1.65 4.63 0.91
C ALA A 117 1.92 3.78 2.15
N TYR A 118 0.88 3.10 2.63
CA TYR A 118 0.99 2.00 3.58
C TYR A 118 0.61 0.70 2.87
N PHE A 119 1.34 -0.37 3.14
CA PHE A 119 1.06 -1.69 2.61
C PHE A 119 0.93 -2.68 3.76
N GLU A 120 -0.14 -3.47 3.73
CA GLU A 120 -0.36 -4.65 4.56
C GLU A 120 -0.37 -5.89 3.67
N GLY A 121 0.50 -6.85 3.96
CA GLY A 121 0.54 -8.15 3.31
C GLY A 121 -0.31 -9.18 4.04
N HIS A 122 -0.46 -10.34 3.41
CA HIS A 122 -1.22 -11.45 3.98
C HIS A 122 -0.60 -12.05 5.26
N SER A 123 0.74 -12.02 5.37
CA SER A 123 1.43 -12.59 6.53
C SER A 123 1.49 -11.60 7.71
N PRO A 124 1.30 -12.06 8.96
CA PRO A 124 1.48 -11.22 10.13
C PRO A 124 2.86 -10.54 10.14
N GLY A 125 2.85 -9.22 10.22
CA GLY A 125 4.06 -8.40 10.25
C GLY A 125 4.60 -7.97 8.88
N ASP A 126 3.96 -8.34 7.76
CA ASP A 126 4.26 -7.74 6.46
C ASP A 126 3.57 -6.38 6.31
N ARG A 127 3.97 -5.45 7.17
CA ARG A 127 3.47 -4.07 7.20
C ARG A 127 4.59 -3.13 6.82
N TYR A 128 4.33 -2.26 5.85
CA TYR A 128 5.35 -1.36 5.31
C TYR A 128 4.77 0.05 5.16
N LEU A 129 5.58 1.03 5.51
CA LEU A 129 5.35 2.42 5.16
C LEU A 129 6.34 2.80 4.06
N CYS A 130 5.80 3.21 2.92
CA CYS A 130 6.56 3.58 1.74
C CYS A 130 6.48 5.09 1.51
N ILE A 131 7.64 5.76 1.53
CA ILE A 131 7.76 7.21 1.34
C ILE A 131 8.85 7.50 0.31
N ARG A 132 8.50 8.25 -0.72
CA ARG A 132 9.42 8.76 -1.73
C ARG A 132 9.13 10.22 -1.97
N GLU A 133 9.89 11.06 -1.26
CA GLU A 133 9.95 12.50 -1.54
C GLU A 133 10.96 12.72 -2.66
N VAL A 134 10.56 13.56 -3.63
CA VAL A 134 11.43 14.01 -4.72
C VAL A 134 12.04 15.33 -4.30
#